data_AF-A0A6G6K3D1-F1
#
_entry.id   AF-A0A6G6K3D1-F1
#
_cell.length_a   1.000
_cell.length_b   1.000
_cell.length_c   1.000
_cell.angle_alpha   90.00
_cell.angle_beta   90.00
_cell.angle_gamma   90.00
#
_symmetry.space_group_name_H-M   'P 1'
#
loop_
_entity.id
_entity.type
_entity.pdbx_description
1 polymer ?
#
loop_
_entity_poly.entity_id
_entity_poly.type
_entity_poly.pdbx_seq_one_letter_code
_entity_poly.pdbx_strand_id
1 'polypeptide(L)' 'MPEKSGHGWGWVFSILAVPLVYVLSVPVVGHLTGAGLPFVQPKPWFRVYSGPWYFLQLHTPLKDPLSAYDTWYWKRVYNM' A
#
# COMPACT_ATOMS: atom_id res chain seq x y z
N MET A 1 32.89 25.99 10.89
CA MET A 1 31.61 25.86 10.17
C MET A 1 31.10 24.44 10.38
N PRO A 2 30.05 24.20 11.20
CA PRO A 2 29.52 22.85 11.35
C PRO A 2 28.33 22.64 10.41
N GLU A 3 28.56 22.00 9.27
CA GLU A 3 27.49 21.38 8.48
C GLU A 3 27.07 20.07 9.18
N LYS A 4 26.01 20.14 10.00
CA LYS A 4 25.27 18.97 10.48
C LYS A 4 23.85 18.98 9.91
N SER A 5 23.73 19.03 8.59
CA SER A 5 22.43 19.02 7.88
C SER A 5 22.08 17.65 7.27
N GLY A 6 22.91 16.62 7.45
CA GLY A 6 22.66 15.29 6.86
C GLY A 6 21.64 14.41 7.61
N HIS A 7 21.48 14.58 8.92
CA HIS A 7 20.62 13.69 9.72
C HIS A 7 19.11 13.99 9.59
N GLY A 8 18.72 15.26 9.37
CA GLY A 8 17.31 15.63 9.28
C GLY A 8 16.59 15.05 8.07
N TRP A 9 17.27 15.02 6.91
CA TRP A 9 16.72 14.47 5.68
C TRP A 9 16.45 12.97 5.76
N GLY A 10 17.33 12.21 6.42
CA GLY A 10 17.13 10.77 6.64
C GLY A 10 15.84 10.46 7.38
N TRP A 11 15.50 11.25 8.40
CA TRP A 11 14.23 11.12 9.13
C TRP A 11 13.01 11.48 8.28
N VAL A 12 13.09 12.55 7.49
CA VAL A 12 12.01 12.96 6.57
C VAL A 12 11.72 11.85 5.55
N PHE A 13 12.75 11.30 4.90
CA PHE A 13 12.58 10.19 3.97
C PHE A 13 12.01 8.94 4.64
N SER A 14 12.46 8.63 5.86
CA SER A 14 11.92 7.51 6.62
C SER A 14 10.42 7.67 6.91
N ILE A 15 10.00 8.86 7.35
CA ILE A 15 8.59 9.15 7.64
C ILE A 15 7.73 9.06 6.39
N LEU A 16 8.23 9.52 5.23
CA LEU A 16 7.52 9.45 3.96
C LEU A 16 7.52 8.03 3.36
N ALA A 17 8.56 7.24 3.61
CA ALA A 17 8.67 5.88 3.10
C ALA A 17 7.66 4.93 3.78
N VAL A 18 7.40 5.07 5.08
CA VAL A 18 6.46 4.20 5.80
C VAL A 18 5.06 4.16 5.16
N PRO A 19 4.35 5.28 4.93
CA PRO A 19 3.02 5.24 4.31
C PRO A 19 3.09 4.73 2.87
N LEU A 20 4.16 5.00 2.13
CA LEU A 20 4.35 4.49 0.77
C LEU A 20 4.49 2.96 0.78
N VAL A 21 5.36 2.42 1.63
CA VAL A 21 5.56 0.96 1.78
C VAL A 21 4.26 0.30 2.22
N TYR A 22 3.55 0.89 3.19
CA TYR A 22 2.24 0.42 3.60
C TYR A 22 1.28 0.32 2.41
N VAL A 23 1.10 1.42 1.66
CA VAL A 23 0.18 1.48 0.52
C VAL A 23 0.51 0.43 -0.55
N LEU A 24 1.80 0.26 -0.86
CA LEU A 24 2.26 -0.70 -1.87
C LEU A 24 2.14 -2.15 -1.38
N SER A 25 2.22 -2.39 -0.07
CA SER A 25 2.16 -3.74 0.50
C SER A 25 0.75 -4.32 0.57
N VAL A 26 -0.31 -3.50 0.57
CA VAL A 26 -1.69 -3.98 0.79
C VAL A 26 -2.16 -4.99 -0.26
N PRO A 27 -2.01 -4.76 -1.59
CA PRO A 27 -2.36 -5.77 -2.60
C PRO A 27 -1.53 -7.06 -2.47
N VAL A 28 -0.26 -6.94 -2.07
CA VAL A 28 0.64 -8.08 -1.87
C VAL A 28 0.17 -8.96 -0.71
N VAL A 29 -0.06 -8.34 0.45
CA VAL A 29 -0.57 -9.04 1.63
C VAL A 29 -1.94 -9.62 1.35
N GLY A 30 -2.79 -8.90 0.60
CA GLY A 30 -4.10 -9.38 0.16
C GLY A 30 -3.99 -10.64 -0.69
N HIS A 31 -3.06 -10.69 -1.64
CA HIS A 31 -2.81 -11.89 -2.44
C HIS A 31 -2.32 -13.07 -1.57
N LEU A 32 -1.31 -12.85 -0.73
CA LEU A 32 -0.74 -13.90 0.11
C LEU A 32 -1.72 -14.46 1.15
N THR A 33 -2.73 -13.67 1.53
CA THR A 33 -3.74 -14.06 2.52
C THR A 33 -5.06 -14.50 1.90
N GLY A 34 -5.15 -14.50 0.57
CA GLY A 34 -6.34 -14.89 -0.19
C GLY A 34 -7.42 -13.82 -0.27
N ALA A 35 -7.21 -12.61 0.23
CA ALA A 35 -8.20 -11.52 0.21
C ALA A 35 -8.55 -10.99 -1.19
N GLY A 36 -7.74 -11.29 -2.21
CA GLY A 36 -8.00 -10.92 -3.61
C GLY A 36 -8.35 -12.09 -4.54
N LEU A 37 -8.63 -13.26 -3.97
CA LEU A 37 -9.15 -14.39 -4.73
C LEU A 37 -10.69 -14.38 -4.67
N PRO A 38 -11.39 -14.66 -5.78
CA PRO A 38 -12.83 -14.82 -5.74
C PRO A 38 -13.16 -15.97 -4.77
N PHE A 39 -14.20 -15.78 -3.95
CA PHE A 39 -14.73 -16.75 -2.98
C PHE A 39 -13.91 -16.99 -1.70
N VAL A 40 -12.76 -16.33 -1.51
CA VAL A 40 -12.02 -16.37 -0.24
C VAL A 40 -12.33 -15.14 0.59
N GLN A 41 -12.99 -15.32 1.74
CA GLN A 41 -13.24 -14.20 2.63
C GLN A 41 -11.92 -13.72 3.27
N PRO A 42 -11.62 -12.41 3.24
CA PRO A 42 -10.46 -11.87 3.93
C PRO A 42 -10.55 -12.18 5.43
N LYS A 43 -9.41 -12.54 6.03
CA LYS A 43 -9.31 -12.72 7.48
C LYS A 43 -9.72 -11.41 8.21
N PRO A 44 -10.36 -11.48 9.39
CA PRO A 44 -10.85 -10.28 10.09
C PRO A 44 -9.78 -9.20 10.32
N TRP A 45 -8.55 -9.62 10.65
CA TRP A 45 -7.43 -8.70 10.84
C TRP A 45 -7.05 -7.97 9.55
N PHE A 46 -7.19 -8.60 8.38
CA PHE A 46 -6.85 -8.00 7.10
C PHE A 46 -7.81 -6.84 6.80
N ARG A 47 -9.10 -6.98 7.14
CA ARG A 47 -10.08 -5.90 7.00
C ARG A 47 -9.69 -4.65 7.78
N VAL A 48 -9.15 -4.83 9.00
CA VAL A 48 -8.65 -3.72 9.82
C VAL A 48 -7.38 -3.14 9.19
N TYR A 49 -6.45 -4.00 8.79
CA TYR A 49 -5.20 -3.61 8.15
C TYR A 49 -5.39 -2.84 6.83
N SER A 50 -6.33 -3.24 5.98
CA SER A 50 -6.62 -2.63 4.68
C SER A 50 -7.53 -1.40 4.77
N GLY A 51 -8.11 -1.10 5.93
CA GLY A 51 -9.08 -0.02 6.12
C GLY A 51 -8.58 1.35 5.64
N PRO A 52 -7.41 1.83 6.10
CA PRO A 52 -6.84 3.09 5.61
C PRO A 52 -6.60 3.10 4.10
N TRP A 53 -6.14 1.98 3.53
CA TRP A 53 -5.95 1.86 2.09
C TRP A 53 -7.26 2.01 1.31
N TYR A 54 -8.33 1.36 1.76
CA TYR A 54 -9.67 1.54 1.17
C TYR A 54 -10.18 2.96 1.32
N PHE A 55 -9.93 3.61 2.47
CA PHE A 55 -10.28 5.01 2.65
C PHE A 55 -9.58 5.90 1.62
N LEU A 56 -8.27 5.69 1.38
CA LEU A 56 -7.53 6.41 0.34
C LEU A 56 -8.12 6.17 -1.04
N GLN A 57 -8.48 4.91 -1.35
CA GLN A 57 -9.04 4.54 -2.64
C GLN A 57 -10.45 5.13 -2.87
N LEU A 58 -11.25 5.30 -1.82
CA LEU A 58 -12.65 5.73 -1.94
C LEU A 58 -12.85 7.24 -1.78
N HIS A 59 -12.00 7.90 -0.99
CA HIS A 59 -12.25 9.27 -0.52
C HIS A 59 -11.14 10.27 -0.87
N THR A 60 -10.09 9.88 -1.58
CA THR A 60 -8.99 10.79 -1.92
C THR A 60 -8.68 10.82 -3.41
N PRO A 61 -7.97 11.85 -3.90
CA PRO A 61 -7.48 11.90 -5.28
C PRO A 61 -6.51 10.77 -5.64
N LEU A 62 -6.07 9.97 -4.66
CA LEU A 62 -5.24 8.79 -4.90
C LEU A 62 -6.02 7.59 -5.45
N LYS A 63 -7.35 7.69 -5.59
CA LYS A 63 -8.19 6.61 -6.14
C LYS A 63 -7.64 6.03 -7.44
N ASP A 64 -7.44 6.87 -8.45
CA ASP A 64 -7.03 6.44 -9.78
C ASP A 64 -5.63 5.83 -9.79
N PRO A 65 -4.58 6.44 -9.19
CA PRO A 65 -3.27 5.81 -9.14
C PRO A 65 -3.26 4.52 -8.31
N LEU A 66 -4.03 4.43 -7.23
CA LEU A 66 -4.14 3.19 -6.44
C LEU A 66 -4.85 2.07 -7.21
N SER A 67 -5.91 2.41 -7.95
CA SER A 67 -6.62 1.47 -8.82
C SER A 67 -5.74 0.95 -9.95
N ALA A 68 -4.96 1.85 -10.58
CA ALA A 68 -4.00 1.47 -11.62
C ALA A 68 -2.90 0.56 -11.07
N TYR A 69 -2.37 0.85 -9.87
CA TYR A 69 -1.39 0.02 -9.19
C TYR A 69 -1.95 -1.38 -8.85
N ASP A 70 -3.14 -1.44 -8.26
CA ASP A 70 -3.79 -2.71 -7.91
C ASP A 70 -4.04 -3.55 -9.19
N THR A 71 -4.55 -2.93 -10.25
CA THR A 71 -4.75 -3.58 -11.55
C THR A 71 -3.45 -4.13 -12.12
N TRP A 72 -2.38 -3.33 -12.13
CA TRP A 72 -1.06 -3.77 -12.59
C TRP A 72 -0.53 -4.94 -11.75
N TYR A 73 -0.68 -4.87 -10.43
CA TYR A 73 -0.22 -5.92 -9.52
C TYR A 73 -0.93 -7.24 -9.81
N TRP A 74 -2.26 -7.22 -9.95
CA TRP A 74 -3.02 -8.42 -10.26
C TRP A 74 -2.73 -9.00 -11.64
N LYS A 75 -2.56 -8.16 -12.67
CA LYS A 75 -2.10 -8.60 -13.99
C LYS A 75 -0.75 -9.32 -13.89
N ARG A 76 0.19 -8.74 -13.15
CA ARG A 76 1.51 -9.34 -12.92
C ARG A 76 1.42 -10.68 -12.17
N VAL A 77 0.58 -10.77 -11.15
CA VAL A 77 0.42 -11.99 -10.34
C VAL A 77 -0.23 -13.12 -11.15
N TYR A 78 -1.23 -12.80 -11.97
CA TYR A 78 -1.96 -13.80 -12.74
C TYR A 78 -1.43 -14.03 -14.16
N ASN A 79 -0.33 -13.39 -14.56
CA ASN A 79 0.19 -13.41 -15.94
C ASN A 79 -0.89 -13.06 -17.00
N MET A 80 -1.77 -12.10 -16.69
CA MET A 80 -2.78 -11.56 -17.61
C MET A 80 -2.25 -10.32 -18.33
#